data_AF-A0A835TEJ4-F1
#
_entry.id   AF-A0A835TEJ4-F1
#
_cell.length_a   1.000
_cell.length_b   1.000
_cell.length_c   1.000
_cell.angle_alpha   90.00
_cell.angle_beta   90.00
_cell.angle_gamma   90.00
#
_symmetry.space_group_name_H-M   'P 1'
#
loop_
_entity.id
_entity.type
_entity.pdbx_description
1 polymer ?
#
loop_
_entity_poly.entity_id
_entity_poly.type
_entity_poly.pdbx_seq_one_letter_code
_entity_poly.pdbx_strand_id
1 'polypeptide(L)'
;MRTASRCCSQQLSRSATPALDRGAPASAAPATHVPTAQSAAPARRGCLLPSRAAAPAAEVTSSSQPTNGPSFTLECVETGTDIHVFGVEHLAPQPHIGEWIIRQRPQAVVVETAMGPEHGAVSGNVIRCGDQVADPTAAFYLRMFCQIGVSLQDFKEGDFTESPLWGNVRTSYNGEQLAYIGAFATGAPLVFGDRPKDITYRRLFGLTTIEDLDKGYSHQATANYRAFLGLPPPPYDPEALPVTEVINMQEREAVMLKVVYQLCHNRLAQQQLAGGRPKSIALVVGSAHLTGLKCLWVSGKWRELLGIGASPDSPLPASDLLSAPPLPTPESDPEYGLRRGMMESMMRLNVTREVLKDVETVLGPVPERQAVAAEAVKEVYGSPRMQLASLPKELLDKLIVGLPRGTDFQEALQTLRDIRPMNGGPGYSEDMVMYVRGLNFELE
;
A
#
# COMPACT_ATOMS: atom_id res chain seq x y z
N MET A 1 13.35 -57.90 -8.89
CA MET A 1 13.97 -57.44 -10.16
C MET A 1 14.30 -55.95 -9.95
N ARG A 2 15.53 -55.41 -10.01
CA ARG A 2 16.74 -55.70 -10.83
C ARG A 2 16.40 -55.72 -12.32
N THR A 3 16.95 -54.91 -13.23
CA THR A 3 18.18 -54.04 -13.25
C THR A 3 17.84 -52.58 -13.67
N ALA A 4 18.66 -51.52 -13.56
CA ALA A 4 20.08 -51.25 -13.95
C ALA A 4 20.33 -51.31 -15.49
N SER A 5 21.17 -50.47 -16.14
CA SER A 5 22.06 -49.37 -15.70
C SER A 5 22.60 -48.51 -16.89
N ARG A 6 23.45 -47.50 -16.61
CA ARG A 6 24.36 -46.67 -17.47
C ARG A 6 23.79 -45.38 -18.09
N CYS A 7 24.38 -44.18 -18.00
CA CYS A 7 25.69 -43.63 -17.54
C CYS A 7 26.86 -43.58 -18.56
N CYS A 8 27.09 -42.39 -19.14
CA CYS A 8 28.35 -41.73 -19.58
C CYS A 8 27.95 -40.30 -20.02
N SER A 9 28.52 -39.14 -19.63
CA SER A 9 29.81 -38.68 -19.10
C SER A 9 30.95 -38.45 -20.11
N GLN A 10 31.22 -37.18 -20.45
CA GLN A 10 32.58 -36.64 -20.61
C GLN A 10 32.59 -35.11 -20.47
N GLN A 11 33.77 -34.54 -20.17
CA GLN A 11 34.01 -33.13 -19.87
C GLN A 11 35.03 -32.53 -20.87
N LEU A 12 35.42 -31.27 -20.61
CA LEU A 12 36.65 -30.55 -21.01
C LEU A 12 36.50 -29.53 -22.16
N SER A 13 37.24 -28.41 -22.21
CA SER A 13 37.76 -27.46 -21.18
C SER A 13 38.54 -26.33 -21.88
N ARG A 14 38.81 -25.20 -21.19
CA ARG A 14 39.83 -24.16 -21.52
C ARG A 14 39.52 -23.29 -22.76
N SER A 15 40.02 -22.04 -22.92
CA SER A 15 40.64 -21.07 -21.99
C SER A 15 40.87 -19.70 -22.67
N ALA A 16 41.33 -18.71 -21.88
CA ALA A 16 42.18 -17.56 -22.24
C ALA A 16 41.52 -16.19 -22.51
N THR A 17 41.79 -15.25 -21.61
CA THR A 17 42.00 -13.82 -21.88
C THR A 17 43.45 -13.57 -22.35
N PRO A 18 43.73 -12.40 -22.96
CA PRO A 18 44.67 -11.47 -22.31
C PRO A 18 44.15 -10.01 -22.28
N ALA A 19 44.90 -9.12 -21.63
CA ALA A 19 44.61 -7.68 -21.48
C ALA A 19 45.71 -6.81 -22.14
N LEU A 20 45.51 -5.48 -22.16
CA LEU A 20 46.41 -4.32 -22.40
C LEU A 20 45.52 -3.12 -22.88
N ASP A 21 45.78 -1.83 -22.70
CA ASP A 21 46.68 -1.02 -21.83
C ASP A 21 46.32 0.49 -21.97
N ARG A 22 46.74 1.36 -21.02
CA ARG A 22 46.76 2.86 -21.08
C ARG A 22 45.39 3.58 -21.08
N GLY A 23 45.26 4.83 -20.62
CA GLY A 23 46.20 5.72 -19.92
C GLY A 23 45.67 7.16 -19.79
N ALA A 24 46.04 7.89 -18.72
CA ALA A 24 45.72 9.30 -18.44
C ALA A 24 47.05 10.13 -18.39
N PRO A 25 47.14 11.47 -18.09
CA PRO A 25 46.08 12.43 -17.66
C PRO A 25 46.18 13.90 -18.21
N ALA A 26 45.23 14.74 -17.77
CA ALA A 26 45.26 16.18 -17.41
C ALA A 26 46.14 17.26 -18.14
N SER A 27 45.48 18.39 -18.48
CA SER A 27 46.00 19.79 -18.50
C SER A 27 44.78 20.74 -18.64
N ALA A 28 44.42 21.64 -17.71
CA ALA A 28 45.03 22.91 -17.26
C ALA A 28 44.81 24.12 -18.20
N ALA A 29 44.46 25.29 -17.64
CA ALA A 29 44.11 26.54 -18.33
C ALA A 29 45.23 27.61 -18.21
N PRO A 30 45.10 28.75 -18.92
CA PRO A 30 45.19 30.05 -18.22
C PRO A 30 44.17 31.11 -18.72
N ALA A 31 44.21 32.32 -18.12
CA ALA A 31 43.20 33.39 -18.25
C ALA A 31 43.78 34.77 -18.63
N THR A 32 42.91 35.77 -18.89
CA THR A 32 43.26 37.20 -19.02
C THR A 32 42.11 38.16 -18.64
N HIS A 33 42.40 39.47 -18.56
CA HIS A 33 41.68 40.54 -17.82
C HIS A 33 41.75 41.89 -18.61
N VAL A 34 41.12 43.06 -18.36
CA VAL A 34 40.04 43.71 -17.53
C VAL A 34 40.11 45.24 -17.91
N PRO A 35 39.14 46.18 -17.72
CA PRO A 35 37.74 46.21 -17.23
C PRO A 35 36.76 46.59 -18.40
N THR A 36 35.56 47.23 -18.34
CA THR A 36 34.93 48.37 -17.60
C THR A 36 33.43 48.41 -18.03
N ALA A 37 32.45 49.14 -17.48
CA ALA A 37 32.41 50.23 -16.50
C ALA A 37 31.11 50.20 -15.64
N GLN A 38 30.98 51.14 -14.70
CA GLN A 38 29.85 51.26 -13.78
C GLN A 38 28.63 51.98 -14.38
N SER A 39 27.42 51.58 -13.97
CA SER A 39 26.24 52.44 -13.96
C SER A 39 25.38 52.10 -12.73
N ALA A 40 24.65 53.09 -12.20
CA ALA A 40 23.98 52.99 -10.91
C ALA A 40 22.58 52.33 -11.01
N ALA A 41 22.14 51.71 -9.91
CA ALA A 41 20.88 50.99 -9.81
C ALA A 41 19.67 51.91 -9.53
N PRO A 42 18.45 51.40 -9.74
CA PRO A 42 17.36 51.55 -8.78
C PRO A 42 17.23 50.28 -7.91
N ALA A 43 16.96 50.47 -6.61
CA ALA A 43 16.94 49.38 -5.66
C ALA A 43 15.73 48.45 -5.84
N ARG A 44 15.94 47.26 -6.43
CA ARG A 44 14.98 46.15 -6.33
C ARG A 44 14.89 45.71 -4.86
N ARG A 45 13.73 45.87 -4.24
CA ARG A 45 13.41 45.16 -2.98
C ARG A 45 13.48 43.66 -3.27
N GLY A 46 14.42 42.96 -2.64
CA GLY A 46 14.53 41.52 -2.73
C GLY A 46 13.37 40.86 -2.00
N CYS A 47 12.25 40.63 -2.71
CA CYS A 47 11.24 39.69 -2.25
C CYS A 47 11.85 38.28 -2.36
N LEU A 48 12.20 37.68 -1.23
CA LEU A 48 12.64 36.29 -1.18
C LEU A 48 11.47 35.41 -1.58
N LEU A 49 11.49 34.91 -2.82
CA LEU A 49 10.55 33.88 -3.26
C LEU A 49 10.62 32.70 -2.28
N PRO A 50 9.49 32.24 -1.70
CA PRO A 50 9.47 31.02 -0.93
C PRO A 50 10.01 29.87 -1.79
N SER A 51 10.93 29.08 -1.23
CA SER A 51 11.34 27.83 -1.87
C SER A 51 10.10 26.99 -2.15
N ARG A 52 10.06 26.30 -3.30
CA ARG A 52 8.94 25.45 -3.74
C ARG A 52 8.45 24.59 -2.58
N ALA A 53 7.30 24.96 -2.00
CA ALA A 53 6.60 24.10 -1.08
C ALA A 53 6.21 22.83 -1.85
N ALA A 54 6.67 21.67 -1.39
CA ALA A 54 6.01 20.43 -1.76
C ALA A 54 4.55 20.54 -1.28
N ALA A 55 3.60 20.14 -2.13
CA ALA A 55 2.21 20.09 -1.71
C ALA A 55 2.13 19.22 -0.43
N PRO A 56 1.50 19.70 0.66
CA PRO A 56 1.47 18.95 1.90
C PRO A 56 0.74 17.64 1.65
N ALA A 57 1.40 16.53 1.96
CA ALA A 57 0.68 15.28 2.18
C ALA A 57 -0.28 15.53 3.34
N ALA A 58 -1.58 15.38 3.11
CA ALA A 58 -2.58 15.68 4.13
C ALA A 58 -2.40 14.70 5.30
N GLU A 59 -2.04 15.21 6.48
CA GLU A 59 -2.01 14.40 7.70
C GLU A 59 -3.45 14.01 8.05
N VAL A 60 -3.81 12.77 7.70
CA VAL A 60 -5.13 12.19 7.95
C VAL A 60 -5.32 12.04 9.46
N THR A 61 -5.88 13.08 10.06
CA THR A 61 -6.21 13.16 11.48
C THR A 61 -7.57 12.51 11.71
N SER A 62 -7.59 11.18 11.74
CA SER A 62 -8.79 10.39 12.05
C SER A 62 -9.26 10.71 13.47
N SER A 63 -10.43 11.32 13.58
CA SER A 63 -10.99 11.82 14.84
C SER A 63 -11.69 10.73 15.67
N SER A 64 -11.15 9.50 15.67
CA SER A 64 -11.48 8.50 16.68
C SER A 64 -10.74 8.81 17.98
N GLN A 65 -11.46 8.89 19.11
CA GLN A 65 -10.80 8.90 20.41
C GLN A 65 -9.99 7.60 20.56
N PRO A 66 -8.71 7.65 21.00
CA PRO A 66 -7.91 6.44 21.15
C PRO A 66 -8.49 5.56 22.26
N THR A 67 -9.14 4.47 21.86
CA THR A 67 -9.54 3.40 22.76
C THR A 67 -8.29 2.71 23.27
N ASN A 68 -8.17 2.52 24.58
CA ASN A 68 -7.04 1.81 25.20
C ASN A 68 -7.16 0.27 25.03
N GLY A 69 -7.56 -0.18 23.84
CA GLY A 69 -7.98 -1.54 23.51
C GLY A 69 -8.48 -1.63 22.06
N PRO A 70 -8.97 -2.81 21.62
CA PRO A 70 -9.32 -3.06 20.23
C PRO A 70 -10.46 -2.16 19.73
N SER A 71 -10.41 -1.85 18.43
CA SER A 71 -11.44 -1.10 17.70
C SER A 71 -12.79 -1.85 17.69
N PHE A 72 -12.74 -3.19 17.66
CA PHE A 72 -13.85 -4.08 18.01
C PHE A 72 -13.34 -5.52 18.24
N THR A 73 -14.16 -6.37 18.87
CA THR A 73 -13.96 -7.83 18.89
C THR A 73 -14.95 -8.50 17.94
N LEU A 74 -14.50 -9.51 17.21
CA LEU A 74 -15.34 -10.48 16.49
C LEU A 74 -15.27 -11.83 17.22
N GLU A 75 -16.34 -12.61 17.20
CA GLU A 75 -16.39 -13.95 17.79
C GLU A 75 -16.42 -15.02 16.69
N CYS A 76 -15.59 -16.06 16.82
CA CYS A 76 -15.73 -17.31 16.05
C CYS A 76 -16.55 -18.30 16.88
N VAL A 77 -17.87 -18.24 16.74
CA VAL A 77 -18.84 -19.01 17.53
C VAL A 77 -18.64 -20.52 17.38
N GLU A 78 -18.10 -21.00 16.25
CA GLU A 78 -17.78 -22.42 16.02
C GLU A 78 -16.65 -22.95 16.93
N THR A 79 -15.82 -22.06 17.49
CA THR A 79 -14.63 -22.42 18.28
C THR A 79 -14.57 -21.78 19.66
N GLY A 80 -15.36 -20.74 19.92
CA GLY A 80 -15.26 -19.93 21.15
C GLY A 80 -13.97 -19.09 21.17
N THR A 81 -13.54 -18.60 20.02
CA THR A 81 -12.33 -17.78 19.87
C THR A 81 -12.70 -16.31 19.68
N ASP A 82 -12.17 -15.45 20.56
CA ASP A 82 -12.21 -14.00 20.41
C ASP A 82 -11.17 -13.51 19.38
N ILE A 83 -11.56 -12.58 18.52
CA ILE A 83 -10.70 -11.95 17.50
C ILE A 83 -10.72 -10.44 17.77
N HIS A 84 -9.67 -9.93 18.39
CA HIS A 84 -9.56 -8.52 18.76
C HIS A 84 -8.91 -7.74 17.62
N VAL A 85 -9.68 -6.85 16.99
CA VAL A 85 -9.29 -6.12 15.78
C VAL A 85 -8.81 -4.72 16.14
N PHE A 86 -7.64 -4.34 15.65
CA PHE A 86 -6.99 -3.05 15.86
C PHE A 86 -6.73 -2.35 14.53
N GLY A 87 -7.23 -1.13 14.38
CA GLY A 87 -6.87 -0.24 13.27
C GLY A 87 -5.57 0.50 13.54
N VAL A 88 -4.60 0.37 12.64
CA VAL A 88 -3.37 1.18 12.65
C VAL A 88 -3.50 2.38 11.71
N GLU A 89 -2.95 3.51 12.12
CA GLU A 89 -2.77 4.69 11.27
C GLU A 89 -1.31 4.75 10.82
N HIS A 90 -1.08 5.04 9.54
CA HIS A 90 0.26 4.95 8.95
C HIS A 90 1.23 5.95 9.60
N LEU A 91 2.40 5.46 10.03
CA LEU A 91 3.42 6.16 10.83
C LEU A 91 3.02 6.60 12.26
N ALA A 92 1.78 6.40 12.71
CA ALA A 92 1.35 6.84 14.03
C ALA A 92 1.82 5.90 15.17
N PRO A 93 2.36 6.43 16.29
CA PRO A 93 2.65 5.62 17.48
C PRO A 93 1.36 5.27 18.22
N GLN A 94 0.95 4.00 18.17
CA GLN A 94 -0.25 3.49 18.85
C GLN A 94 0.16 2.46 19.91
N PRO A 95 0.68 2.90 21.08
CA PRO A 95 1.26 2.01 22.08
C PRO A 95 0.26 1.00 22.65
N HIS A 96 -1.02 1.36 22.73
CA HIS A 96 -2.07 0.49 23.25
C HIS A 96 -2.19 -0.87 22.55
N ILE A 97 -1.79 -0.99 21.27
CA ILE A 97 -1.86 -2.25 20.51
C ILE A 97 -0.81 -3.23 21.03
N GLY A 98 0.46 -2.83 21.06
CA GLY A 98 1.55 -3.65 21.60
C GLY A 98 1.40 -3.89 23.11
N GLU A 99 0.93 -2.89 23.87
CA GLU A 99 0.64 -3.04 25.29
C GLU A 99 -0.50 -4.05 25.55
N TRP A 100 -1.56 -4.06 24.73
CA TRP A 100 -2.63 -5.04 24.81
C TRP A 100 -2.10 -6.46 24.52
N ILE A 101 -1.29 -6.62 23.48
CA ILE A 101 -0.69 -7.93 23.12
C ILE A 101 0.19 -8.45 24.26
N ILE A 102 1.04 -7.60 24.85
CA ILE A 102 1.90 -7.95 25.99
C ILE A 102 1.09 -8.44 27.20
N ARG A 103 0.00 -7.71 27.53
CA ARG A 103 -0.84 -7.99 28.71
C ARG A 103 -1.76 -9.20 28.51
N GLN A 104 -2.38 -9.35 27.34
CA GLN A 104 -3.40 -10.38 27.07
C GLN A 104 -2.83 -11.67 26.47
N ARG A 105 -1.63 -11.64 25.89
CA ARG A 105 -0.89 -12.80 25.36
C ARG A 105 -1.75 -13.68 24.42
N PRO A 106 -2.26 -13.13 23.31
CA PRO A 106 -3.07 -13.88 22.34
C PRO A 106 -2.29 -15.07 21.75
N GLN A 107 -2.99 -16.14 21.35
CA GLN A 107 -2.34 -17.32 20.77
C GLN A 107 -1.72 -17.06 19.38
N ALA A 108 -2.11 -15.99 18.69
CA ALA A 108 -1.49 -15.52 17.46
C ALA A 108 -1.72 -14.01 17.28
N VAL A 109 -0.82 -13.35 16.55
CA VAL A 109 -0.98 -11.97 16.09
C VAL A 109 -0.97 -11.97 14.55
N VAL A 110 -2.11 -11.61 13.96
CA VAL A 110 -2.31 -11.51 12.51
C VAL A 110 -2.09 -10.07 12.09
N VAL A 111 -1.34 -9.86 11.00
CA VAL A 111 -0.98 -8.52 10.53
C VAL A 111 -1.25 -8.35 9.04
N GLU A 112 -1.71 -7.17 8.65
CA GLU A 112 -1.85 -6.80 7.23
C GLU A 112 -0.47 -6.70 6.56
N THR A 113 0.46 -5.90 7.09
CA THR A 113 1.75 -5.73 6.44
C THR A 113 2.70 -6.86 6.80
N ALA A 114 3.31 -7.46 5.78
CA ALA A 114 4.42 -8.37 5.99
C ALA A 114 5.68 -7.62 6.41
N MET A 115 6.29 -8.01 7.55
CA MET A 115 7.59 -7.47 7.98
C MET A 115 8.77 -7.66 6.99
N GLY A 116 8.59 -8.47 5.94
CA GLY A 116 9.58 -8.69 4.88
C GLY A 116 9.05 -9.62 3.78
N PRO A 117 9.73 -9.70 2.61
CA PRO A 117 9.25 -10.45 1.45
C PRO A 117 8.95 -11.93 1.72
N GLU A 118 9.77 -12.62 2.51
CA GLU A 118 9.55 -14.03 2.86
C GLU A 118 8.26 -14.23 3.69
N HIS A 119 7.99 -13.34 4.64
CA HIS A 119 6.73 -13.36 5.41
C HIS A 119 5.53 -13.08 4.50
N GLY A 120 5.66 -12.14 3.56
CA GLY A 120 4.60 -11.70 2.65
C GLY A 120 4.38 -12.58 1.41
N ALA A 121 5.15 -13.65 1.24
CA ALA A 121 5.11 -14.46 0.01
C ALA A 121 3.83 -15.30 -0.13
N VAL A 122 3.16 -15.65 0.97
CA VAL A 122 1.94 -16.49 0.99
C VAL A 122 1.05 -16.07 2.17
N SER A 123 -0.24 -15.83 1.92
CA SER A 123 -1.22 -15.56 2.98
C SER A 123 -1.27 -16.70 4.00
N GLY A 124 -1.31 -16.37 5.29
CA GLY A 124 -1.23 -17.33 6.40
C GLY A 124 0.17 -17.84 6.70
N ASN A 125 1.23 -17.35 6.04
CA ASN A 125 2.60 -17.69 6.38
C ASN A 125 2.95 -17.18 7.80
N VAL A 126 3.70 -17.98 8.56
CA VAL A 126 3.93 -17.82 9.99
C VAL A 126 5.40 -17.62 10.29
N ILE A 127 5.72 -16.61 11.11
CA ILE A 127 7.07 -16.39 11.64
C ILE A 127 7.07 -16.27 13.17
N ARG A 128 8.15 -16.74 13.79
CA ARG A 128 8.42 -16.69 15.22
C ARG A 128 9.79 -16.05 15.46
N CYS A 129 9.99 -15.50 16.64
CA CYS A 129 11.29 -14.99 17.04
C CYS A 129 12.29 -16.15 17.16
N GLY A 130 13.35 -16.10 16.35
CA GLY A 130 14.36 -17.17 16.22
C GLY A 130 14.27 -18.00 14.94
N ASP A 131 13.22 -17.85 14.13
CA ASP A 131 13.13 -18.53 12.82
C ASP A 131 14.24 -18.04 11.86
N GLN A 132 14.75 -18.94 11.02
CA GLN A 132 15.74 -18.60 10.00
C GLN A 132 15.08 -17.98 8.76
N VAL A 133 15.69 -16.90 8.27
CA VAL A 133 15.28 -16.13 7.09
C VAL A 133 16.37 -16.32 6.03
N ALA A 134 15.98 -16.52 4.77
CA ALA A 134 16.93 -16.84 3.70
C ALA A 134 17.76 -15.63 3.23
N ASP A 135 17.17 -14.44 3.13
CA ASP A 135 17.88 -13.18 2.86
C ASP A 135 18.30 -12.47 4.16
N PRO A 136 19.61 -12.31 4.44
CA PRO A 136 20.09 -11.55 5.59
C PRO A 136 19.68 -10.07 5.61
N THR A 137 19.26 -9.50 4.47
CA THR A 137 18.85 -8.10 4.31
C THR A 137 17.40 -7.89 4.73
N ALA A 138 16.46 -8.62 4.11
CA ALA A 138 15.05 -8.69 4.52
C ALA A 138 14.89 -9.06 6.01
N ALA A 139 15.76 -9.92 6.51
CA ALA A 139 15.79 -10.33 7.91
C ALA A 139 16.11 -9.21 8.91
N PHE A 140 16.54 -8.00 8.48
CA PHE A 140 16.97 -6.94 9.40
C PHE A 140 15.89 -6.56 10.41
N TYR A 141 14.69 -6.20 9.94
CA TYR A 141 13.59 -5.77 10.81
C TYR A 141 13.09 -6.91 11.71
N LEU A 142 12.99 -8.14 11.19
CA LEU A 142 12.65 -9.32 11.99
C LEU A 142 13.66 -9.57 13.11
N ARG A 143 14.97 -9.59 12.81
CA ARG A 143 16.01 -9.72 13.85
C ARG A 143 15.94 -8.60 14.89
N MET A 144 15.72 -7.36 14.46
CA MET A 144 15.61 -6.20 15.35
C MET A 144 14.39 -6.29 16.28
N PHE A 145 13.19 -6.55 15.75
CA PHE A 145 11.97 -6.66 16.55
C PHE A 145 11.98 -7.90 17.46
N CYS A 146 12.54 -9.03 16.98
CA CYS A 146 12.75 -10.23 17.79
C CYS A 146 13.76 -9.97 18.92
N GLN A 147 14.88 -9.28 18.66
CA GLN A 147 15.85 -8.92 19.71
C GLN A 147 15.23 -7.99 20.76
N ILE A 148 14.44 -6.98 20.36
CA ILE A 148 13.70 -6.13 21.31
C ILE A 148 12.71 -6.98 22.13
N GLY A 149 11.98 -7.90 21.48
CA GLY A 149 11.05 -8.82 22.14
C GLY A 149 11.73 -9.70 23.20
N VAL A 150 12.90 -10.28 22.89
CA VAL A 150 13.68 -11.08 23.85
C VAL A 150 14.22 -10.21 24.99
N SER A 151 14.75 -9.02 24.70
CA SER A 151 15.22 -8.10 25.76
C SER A 151 14.11 -7.52 26.64
N LEU A 152 12.84 -7.61 26.22
CA LEU A 152 11.69 -7.36 27.11
C LEU A 152 11.42 -8.54 28.06
N GLN A 153 11.74 -9.78 27.68
CA GLN A 153 11.62 -10.96 28.54
C GLN A 153 12.68 -11.02 29.65
N ASP A 154 13.82 -10.33 29.48
CA ASP A 154 14.81 -10.12 30.54
C ASP A 154 14.29 -9.25 31.70
N PHE A 155 13.15 -8.56 31.54
CA PHE A 155 12.48 -7.80 32.59
C PHE A 155 11.68 -8.75 33.50
N LYS A 156 12.35 -9.28 34.53
CA LYS A 156 11.85 -10.38 35.39
C LYS A 156 10.75 -9.98 36.40
N GLU A 157 10.42 -8.70 36.52
CA GLU A 157 9.45 -8.18 37.49
C GLU A 157 8.30 -7.48 36.76
N GLY A 158 7.07 -7.99 36.91
CA GLY A 158 5.86 -7.28 36.50
C GLY A 158 5.48 -7.38 35.01
N ASP A 159 4.83 -6.31 34.53
CA ASP A 159 4.35 -6.17 33.16
C ASP A 159 5.48 -5.59 32.28
N PHE A 160 5.79 -6.22 31.13
CA PHE A 160 6.87 -5.75 30.25
C PHE A 160 6.65 -4.30 29.76
N THR A 161 5.40 -3.81 29.77
CA THR A 161 5.07 -2.42 29.42
C THR A 161 5.52 -1.39 30.46
N GLU A 162 5.84 -1.81 31.69
CA GLU A 162 6.42 -0.96 32.73
C GLU A 162 7.96 -0.86 32.60
N SER A 163 8.57 -1.66 31.72
CA SER A 163 10.03 -1.67 31.55
C SER A 163 10.56 -0.37 30.92
N PRO A 164 11.77 0.08 31.30
CA PRO A 164 12.44 1.21 30.64
C PRO A 164 12.67 1.01 29.14
N LEU A 165 12.80 -0.25 28.69
CA LEU A 165 12.90 -0.59 27.28
C LEU A 165 11.57 -0.31 26.55
N TRP A 166 10.43 -0.74 27.10
CA TRP A 166 9.12 -0.41 26.53
C TRP A 166 8.86 1.10 26.51
N GLY A 167 9.27 1.82 27.56
CA GLY A 167 9.19 3.28 27.63
C GLY A 167 9.81 4.01 26.44
N ASN A 168 10.91 3.48 25.88
CA ASN A 168 11.58 4.00 24.68
C ASN A 168 10.99 3.42 23.37
N VAL A 169 10.67 2.13 23.36
CA VAL A 169 10.11 1.42 22.19
C VAL A 169 8.78 2.03 21.77
N ARG A 170 7.88 2.28 22.74
CA ARG A 170 6.50 2.72 22.51
C ARG A 170 6.33 4.12 21.90
N THR A 171 7.42 4.89 21.83
CA THR A 171 7.48 6.22 21.19
C THR A 171 8.32 6.23 19.90
N SER A 172 9.08 5.16 19.64
CA SER A 172 10.02 5.06 18.51
C SER A 172 9.47 4.31 17.30
N TYR A 173 8.33 3.63 17.44
CA TYR A 173 7.76 2.73 16.43
C TYR A 173 6.25 2.98 16.24
N ASN A 174 5.72 2.64 15.06
CA ASN A 174 4.29 2.78 14.75
C ASN A 174 3.45 1.63 15.37
N GLY A 175 2.12 1.76 15.35
CA GLY A 175 1.20 0.78 15.95
C GLY A 175 1.40 -0.68 15.52
N GLU A 176 1.72 -0.91 14.24
CA GLU A 176 1.91 -2.25 13.67
C GLU A 176 3.27 -2.84 14.08
N GLN A 177 4.33 -2.02 14.06
CA GLN A 177 5.65 -2.38 14.55
C GLN A 177 5.64 -2.73 16.05
N LEU A 178 4.84 -2.01 16.84
CA LEU A 178 4.61 -2.30 18.26
C LEU A 178 3.83 -3.61 18.46
N ALA A 179 2.96 -3.99 17.52
CA ALA A 179 2.32 -5.31 17.52
C ALA A 179 3.31 -6.44 17.21
N TYR A 180 4.24 -6.24 16.26
CA TYR A 180 5.32 -7.21 15.99
C TYR A 180 6.18 -7.45 17.24
N ILE A 181 6.62 -6.37 17.89
CA ILE A 181 7.44 -6.44 19.11
C ILE A 181 6.66 -7.12 20.26
N GLY A 182 5.38 -6.77 20.44
CA GLY A 182 4.51 -7.40 21.44
C GLY A 182 4.31 -8.91 21.21
N ALA A 183 4.18 -9.33 19.95
CA ALA A 183 4.08 -10.74 19.58
C ALA A 183 5.36 -11.50 19.98
N PHE A 184 6.53 -10.99 19.59
CA PHE A 184 7.81 -11.64 19.93
C PHE A 184 8.12 -11.60 21.43
N ALA A 185 7.79 -10.51 22.13
CA ALA A 185 7.93 -10.41 23.59
C ALA A 185 7.08 -11.45 24.34
N THR A 186 5.89 -11.80 23.81
CA THR A 186 5.00 -12.80 24.42
C THR A 186 5.22 -14.24 23.90
N GLY A 187 6.06 -14.42 22.89
CA GLY A 187 6.25 -15.70 22.20
C GLY A 187 5.10 -16.08 21.26
N ALA A 188 4.17 -15.16 20.99
CA ALA A 188 3.09 -15.38 20.04
C ALA A 188 3.63 -15.45 18.59
N PRO A 189 3.17 -16.39 17.75
CA PRO A 189 3.49 -16.40 16.33
C PRO A 189 2.87 -15.19 15.64
N LEU A 190 3.66 -14.54 14.77
CA LEU A 190 3.16 -13.54 13.85
C LEU A 190 2.70 -14.25 12.56
N VAL A 191 1.59 -13.79 11.99
CA VAL A 191 0.96 -14.39 10.81
C VAL A 191 0.61 -13.30 9.80
N PHE A 192 1.07 -13.44 8.57
CA PHE A 192 0.68 -12.56 7.47
C PHE A 192 -0.78 -12.84 7.08
N GLY A 193 -1.67 -11.89 7.34
CA GLY A 193 -3.10 -12.02 7.07
C GLY A 193 -3.49 -11.70 5.63
N ASP A 194 -2.80 -10.74 5.02
CA ASP A 194 -3.17 -10.18 3.71
C ASP A 194 -2.78 -11.10 2.53
N ARG A 195 -3.25 -10.73 1.34
CA ARG A 195 -2.79 -11.23 0.04
C ARG A 195 -1.40 -10.66 -0.31
N PRO A 196 -0.48 -11.47 -0.88
CA PRO A 196 0.76 -10.97 -1.48
C PRO A 196 0.52 -9.78 -2.42
N LYS A 197 1.24 -8.68 -2.18
CA LYS A 197 0.99 -7.38 -2.86
C LYS A 197 1.08 -7.46 -4.38
N ASP A 198 1.92 -8.34 -4.91
CA ASP A 198 2.08 -8.51 -6.34
C ASP A 198 0.81 -9.07 -7.02
N ILE A 199 0.11 -10.00 -6.35
CA ILE A 199 -1.19 -10.49 -6.81
C ILE A 199 -2.22 -9.35 -6.82
N THR A 200 -2.25 -8.50 -5.79
CA THR A 200 -3.13 -7.31 -5.75
C THR A 200 -2.84 -6.38 -6.93
N TYR A 201 -1.57 -6.05 -7.22
CA TYR A 201 -1.21 -5.19 -8.36
C TYR A 201 -1.56 -5.85 -9.71
N ARG A 202 -1.34 -7.16 -9.85
CA ARG A 202 -1.69 -7.93 -11.06
C ARG A 202 -3.20 -7.95 -11.30
N ARG A 203 -4.00 -8.13 -10.24
CA ARG A 203 -5.47 -8.05 -10.30
C ARG A 203 -5.94 -6.64 -10.67
N LEU A 204 -5.40 -5.62 -10.01
CA LEU A 204 -5.75 -4.23 -10.27
C LEU A 204 -5.40 -3.75 -11.68
N PHE A 205 -4.40 -4.34 -12.34
CA PHE A 205 -4.09 -4.05 -13.75
C PHE A 205 -4.88 -4.92 -14.75
N GLY A 206 -5.06 -6.21 -14.44
CA GLY A 206 -5.62 -7.21 -15.35
C GLY A 206 -7.14 -7.39 -15.31
N LEU A 207 -7.82 -6.96 -14.24
CA LEU A 207 -9.28 -7.17 -14.06
C LEU A 207 -10.13 -5.89 -14.16
N THR A 208 -9.52 -4.72 -14.23
CA THR A 208 -10.22 -3.44 -14.41
C THR A 208 -10.31 -3.04 -15.90
N THR A 209 -11.26 -2.19 -16.24
CA THR A 209 -11.19 -1.35 -17.44
C THR A 209 -10.48 -0.03 -17.15
N ILE A 210 -10.20 0.78 -18.19
CA ILE A 210 -9.71 2.16 -18.01
C ILE A 210 -10.78 3.05 -17.37
N GLU A 211 -12.06 2.79 -17.67
CA GLU A 211 -13.20 3.43 -17.01
C GLU A 211 -13.27 3.09 -15.51
N ASP A 212 -12.98 1.86 -15.10
CA ASP A 212 -12.97 1.48 -13.67
C ASP A 212 -11.82 2.15 -12.91
N LEU A 213 -10.65 2.32 -13.55
CA LEU A 213 -9.52 3.06 -12.97
C LEU A 213 -9.84 4.55 -12.80
N ASP A 214 -10.57 5.15 -13.75
CA ASP A 214 -11.03 6.54 -13.68
C ASP A 214 -12.16 6.73 -12.63
N LYS A 215 -13.07 5.76 -12.49
CA LYS A 215 -14.04 5.68 -11.37
C LYS A 215 -13.32 5.56 -10.02
N GLY A 216 -12.29 4.72 -9.93
CA GLY A 216 -11.45 4.57 -8.75
C GLY A 216 -10.71 5.87 -8.38
N TYR A 217 -10.21 6.61 -9.38
CA TYR A 217 -9.62 7.93 -9.18
C TYR A 217 -10.65 8.93 -8.63
N SER A 218 -11.86 8.99 -9.21
CA SER A 218 -12.98 9.78 -8.67
C SER A 218 -13.32 9.43 -7.22
N HIS A 219 -13.34 8.13 -6.89
CA HIS A 219 -13.65 7.63 -5.55
C HIS A 219 -12.60 8.09 -4.53
N GLN A 220 -11.31 7.86 -4.82
CA GLN A 220 -10.23 8.26 -3.93
C GLN A 220 -10.10 9.79 -3.80
N ALA A 221 -10.23 10.55 -4.89
CA ALA A 221 -10.25 12.01 -4.83
C ALA A 221 -11.41 12.51 -3.96
N THR A 222 -12.60 11.91 -4.09
CA THR A 222 -13.77 12.21 -3.24
C THR A 222 -13.50 11.89 -1.76
N ALA A 223 -12.88 10.76 -1.45
CA ALA A 223 -12.50 10.41 -0.08
C ALA A 223 -11.51 11.42 0.52
N ASN A 224 -10.43 11.73 -0.21
CA ASN A 224 -9.39 12.67 0.21
C ASN A 224 -9.95 14.07 0.48
N TYR A 225 -10.78 14.61 -0.43
CA TYR A 225 -11.37 15.94 -0.25
C TYR A 225 -12.45 15.99 0.83
N ARG A 226 -13.15 14.88 1.13
CA ARG A 226 -14.03 14.80 2.30
C ARG A 226 -13.23 14.84 3.60
N ALA A 227 -12.16 14.06 3.70
CA ALA A 227 -11.26 14.07 4.86
C ALA A 227 -10.65 15.47 5.10
N PHE A 228 -10.18 16.13 4.03
CA PHE A 228 -9.67 17.51 4.08
C PHE A 228 -10.70 18.52 4.62
N LEU A 229 -11.98 18.37 4.28
CA LEU A 229 -13.06 19.21 4.79
C LEU A 229 -13.60 18.78 6.17
N GLY A 230 -13.02 17.76 6.82
CA GLY A 230 -13.54 17.20 8.07
C GLY A 230 -14.94 16.58 7.92
N LEU A 231 -15.36 16.25 6.70
CA LEU A 231 -16.63 15.56 6.43
C LEU A 231 -16.47 14.07 6.75
N PRO A 232 -17.50 13.41 7.33
CA PRO A 232 -17.44 11.97 7.53
C PRO A 232 -17.28 11.24 6.18
N PRO A 233 -16.73 10.02 6.17
CA PRO A 233 -16.75 9.18 4.97
C PRO A 233 -18.19 8.96 4.46
N PRO A 234 -18.39 8.62 3.18
CA PRO A 234 -19.69 8.11 2.74
C PRO A 234 -20.06 6.85 3.55
N PRO A 235 -21.36 6.53 3.71
CA PRO A 235 -21.77 5.24 4.26
C PRO A 235 -21.14 4.10 3.44
N TYR A 236 -20.59 3.10 4.12
CA TYR A 236 -20.02 1.93 3.47
C TYR A 236 -21.15 1.07 2.88
N ASP A 237 -21.20 0.99 1.55
CA ASP A 237 -22.07 0.11 0.79
C ASP A 237 -21.18 -0.86 -0.02
N PRO A 238 -21.14 -2.16 0.32
CA PRO A 238 -20.28 -3.11 -0.36
C PRO A 238 -20.70 -3.39 -1.80
N GLU A 239 -21.97 -3.13 -2.19
CA GLU A 239 -22.47 -3.38 -3.54
C GLU A 239 -22.22 -2.18 -4.48
N ALA A 240 -21.90 -1.01 -3.93
CA ALA A 240 -21.67 0.24 -4.67
C ALA A 240 -20.20 0.67 -4.76
N LEU A 241 -19.25 -0.16 -4.28
CA LEU A 241 -17.83 0.13 -4.42
C LEU A 241 -17.36 -0.01 -5.88
N PRO A 242 -16.46 0.86 -6.38
CA PRO A 242 -15.83 0.64 -7.68
C PRO A 242 -14.95 -0.61 -7.66
N VAL A 243 -14.77 -1.27 -8.81
CA VAL A 243 -14.00 -2.53 -8.95
C VAL A 243 -12.59 -2.41 -8.36
N THR A 244 -11.96 -1.23 -8.48
CA THR A 244 -10.65 -0.92 -7.89
C THR A 244 -10.63 -1.04 -6.36
N GLU A 245 -11.71 -0.62 -5.70
CA GLU A 245 -11.85 -0.67 -4.24
C GLU A 245 -12.26 -2.07 -3.76
N VAL A 246 -13.03 -2.81 -4.56
CA VAL A 246 -13.26 -4.25 -4.32
C VAL A 246 -11.92 -5.01 -4.31
N ILE A 247 -11.03 -4.75 -5.27
CA ILE A 247 -9.70 -5.37 -5.36
C ILE A 247 -8.75 -4.90 -4.24
N ASN A 248 -8.77 -3.61 -3.91
CA ASN A 248 -7.86 -3.03 -2.89
C ASN A 248 -8.32 -3.28 -1.45
N MET A 249 -9.63 -3.48 -1.21
CA MET A 249 -10.22 -3.64 0.12
C MET A 249 -10.91 -5.01 0.27
N GLN A 250 -12.11 -5.20 -0.27
CA GLN A 250 -12.94 -6.37 0.03
C GLN A 250 -12.26 -7.72 -0.25
N GLU A 251 -11.53 -7.86 -1.37
CA GLU A 251 -10.82 -9.10 -1.69
C GLU A 251 -9.71 -9.41 -0.67
N ARG A 252 -8.98 -8.39 -0.22
CA ARG A 252 -7.91 -8.51 0.78
C ARG A 252 -8.47 -8.81 2.16
N GLU A 253 -9.58 -8.19 2.51
CA GLU A 253 -10.34 -8.45 3.74
C GLU A 253 -10.89 -9.88 3.78
N ALA A 254 -11.43 -10.39 2.67
CA ALA A 254 -11.89 -11.79 2.59
C ALA A 254 -10.74 -12.79 2.78
N VAL A 255 -9.54 -12.49 2.27
CA VAL A 255 -8.31 -13.27 2.53
C VAL A 255 -7.90 -13.18 4.02
N MET A 256 -7.89 -11.99 4.61
CA MET A 256 -7.58 -11.82 6.04
C MET A 256 -8.55 -12.59 6.94
N LEU A 257 -9.85 -12.53 6.68
CA LEU A 257 -10.87 -13.29 7.43
C LEU A 257 -10.73 -14.81 7.21
N LYS A 258 -10.28 -15.28 6.05
CA LYS A 258 -9.96 -16.70 5.79
C LYS A 258 -8.74 -17.17 6.59
N VAL A 259 -7.68 -16.35 6.70
CA VAL A 259 -6.52 -16.64 7.56
C VAL A 259 -6.98 -16.76 9.01
N VAL A 260 -7.70 -15.75 9.52
CA VAL A 260 -8.24 -15.74 10.89
C VAL A 260 -9.14 -16.95 11.16
N TYR A 261 -10.05 -17.28 10.26
CA TYR A 261 -10.92 -18.45 10.39
C TYR A 261 -10.12 -19.76 10.51
N GLN A 262 -9.04 -19.92 9.73
CA GLN A 262 -8.16 -21.09 9.83
C GLN A 262 -7.33 -21.12 11.12
N LEU A 263 -6.99 -19.97 11.71
CA LEU A 263 -6.37 -19.89 13.03
C LEU A 263 -7.33 -20.35 14.13
N CYS A 264 -8.56 -19.85 14.16
CA CYS A 264 -9.61 -20.27 15.11
C CYS A 264 -9.79 -21.79 15.11
N HIS A 265 -9.73 -22.42 13.94
CA HIS A 265 -9.89 -23.86 13.76
C HIS A 265 -8.57 -24.67 13.91
N ASN A 266 -7.42 -24.02 14.14
CA ASN A 266 -6.08 -24.62 14.15
C ASN A 266 -5.81 -25.48 12.89
N ARG A 267 -6.00 -24.87 11.71
CA ARG A 267 -5.91 -25.50 10.37
C ARG A 267 -4.79 -24.97 9.47
N LEU A 268 -4.05 -23.95 9.89
CA LEU A 268 -2.89 -23.44 9.15
C LEU A 268 -1.70 -24.39 9.28
N ALA A 269 -1.18 -24.89 8.16
CA ALA A 269 -0.22 -25.99 8.13
C ALA A 269 1.12 -25.72 8.86
N GLN A 270 1.50 -24.44 9.00
CA GLN A 270 2.69 -24.00 9.74
C GLN A 270 2.41 -23.68 11.23
N GLN A 271 1.16 -23.79 11.67
CA GLN A 271 0.76 -23.66 13.06
C GLN A 271 0.49 -25.01 13.70
N GLN A 272 1.47 -25.49 14.46
CA GLN A 272 1.16 -26.14 15.73
C GLN A 272 1.02 -25.03 16.77
N LEU A 273 -0.21 -24.62 17.11
CA LEU A 273 -0.46 -23.80 18.29
C LEU A 273 -0.26 -24.65 19.54
N ALA A 274 0.54 -24.14 20.48
CA ALA A 274 0.73 -24.78 21.77
C ALA A 274 -0.59 -24.74 22.58
N GLY A 275 -1.29 -25.86 22.66
CA GLY A 275 -2.54 -26.01 23.42
C GLY A 275 -3.82 -26.23 22.60
N GLY A 276 -3.75 -26.27 21.26
CA GLY A 276 -4.91 -26.58 20.40
C GLY A 276 -5.65 -25.34 19.91
N ARG A 277 -6.98 -25.28 20.07
CA ARG A 277 -7.79 -24.14 19.60
C ARG A 277 -7.42 -22.86 20.37
N PRO A 278 -7.20 -21.71 19.69
CA PRO A 278 -6.92 -20.44 20.35
C PRO A 278 -8.15 -19.93 21.10
N LYS A 279 -7.91 -19.25 22.23
CA LYS A 279 -8.93 -18.49 22.97
C LYS A 279 -9.06 -17.06 22.42
N SER A 280 -7.94 -16.42 22.15
CA SER A 280 -7.90 -15.07 21.60
C SER A 280 -6.82 -14.91 20.52
N ILE A 281 -7.15 -14.09 19.52
CA ILE A 281 -6.28 -13.69 18.41
C ILE A 281 -6.28 -12.16 18.34
N ALA A 282 -5.12 -11.55 18.09
CA ALA A 282 -5.08 -10.15 17.66
C ALA A 282 -5.06 -10.08 16.13
N LEU A 283 -5.86 -9.19 15.53
CA LEU A 283 -5.82 -8.84 14.12
C LEU A 283 -5.47 -7.34 14.00
N VAL A 284 -4.34 -7.02 13.38
CA VAL A 284 -3.82 -5.66 13.27
C VAL A 284 -3.75 -5.27 11.80
N VAL A 285 -4.50 -4.26 11.42
CA VAL A 285 -4.79 -3.87 10.02
C VAL A 285 -4.87 -2.36 9.92
N GLY A 286 -4.68 -1.77 8.74
CA GLY A 286 -4.93 -0.36 8.48
C GLY A 286 -6.35 0.05 8.86
N SER A 287 -6.50 1.25 9.44
CA SER A 287 -7.78 1.82 9.89
C SER A 287 -8.90 1.74 8.85
N ALA A 288 -8.56 1.89 7.56
CA ALA A 288 -9.47 1.78 6.42
C ALA A 288 -10.19 0.41 6.33
N HIS A 289 -9.54 -0.69 6.71
CA HIS A 289 -10.12 -2.05 6.63
C HIS A 289 -11.15 -2.37 7.72
N LEU A 290 -11.23 -1.56 8.79
CA LEU A 290 -12.07 -1.83 9.96
C LEU A 290 -13.55 -2.03 9.61
N THR A 291 -14.10 -1.18 8.74
CA THR A 291 -15.52 -1.24 8.36
C THR A 291 -15.81 -2.46 7.50
N GLY A 292 -14.99 -2.69 6.47
CA GLY A 292 -15.15 -3.79 5.52
C GLY A 292 -15.02 -5.16 6.20
N LEU A 293 -13.98 -5.39 7.00
CA LEU A 293 -13.81 -6.61 7.81
C LEU A 293 -15.02 -6.90 8.69
N LYS A 294 -15.57 -5.88 9.36
CA LYS A 294 -16.73 -6.03 10.24
C LYS A 294 -18.00 -6.38 9.46
N CYS A 295 -18.26 -5.69 8.36
CA CYS A 295 -19.40 -5.96 7.48
C CYS A 295 -19.31 -7.35 6.84
N LEU A 296 -18.12 -7.75 6.37
CA LEU A 296 -17.88 -9.05 5.76
C LEU A 296 -18.01 -10.20 6.77
N TRP A 297 -17.45 -10.08 7.98
CA TRP A 297 -17.58 -11.14 9.00
C TRP A 297 -19.04 -11.34 9.44
N VAL A 298 -19.75 -10.25 9.76
CA VAL A 298 -21.14 -10.31 10.25
C VAL A 298 -22.12 -10.81 9.17
N SER A 299 -21.89 -10.46 7.90
CA SER A 299 -22.73 -10.95 6.78
C SER A 299 -22.35 -12.36 6.29
N GLY A 300 -21.14 -12.83 6.61
CA GLY A 300 -20.58 -14.08 6.08
C GLY A 300 -20.13 -14.02 4.61
N LYS A 301 -20.36 -12.91 3.89
CA LYS A 301 -20.05 -12.74 2.46
C LYS A 301 -18.59 -13.00 2.08
N TRP A 302 -17.64 -12.88 3.03
CA TRP A 302 -16.25 -13.27 2.80
C TRP A 302 -16.09 -14.72 2.32
N ARG A 303 -17.00 -15.62 2.72
CA ARG A 303 -17.00 -17.03 2.28
C ARG A 303 -17.40 -17.18 0.81
N GLU A 304 -18.22 -16.27 0.30
CA GLU A 304 -18.69 -16.24 -1.10
C GLU A 304 -17.62 -15.64 -2.03
N LEU A 305 -17.00 -14.53 -1.60
CA LEU A 305 -15.92 -13.84 -2.33
C LEU A 305 -14.70 -14.73 -2.62
N LEU A 306 -14.46 -15.77 -1.82
CA LEU A 306 -13.35 -16.70 -2.01
C LEU A 306 -13.55 -17.72 -3.14
N GLY A 307 -14.77 -17.84 -3.68
CA GLY A 307 -15.09 -18.67 -4.85
C GLY A 307 -15.79 -20.01 -4.55
N ILE A 308 -16.59 -20.49 -5.50
CA ILE A 308 -17.38 -21.73 -5.42
C ILE A 308 -16.44 -22.95 -5.48
N GLY A 309 -15.96 -23.38 -4.32
CA GLY A 309 -14.97 -24.46 -4.16
C GLY A 309 -13.98 -24.18 -3.02
N ALA A 310 -13.81 -22.91 -2.65
CA ALA A 310 -13.06 -22.48 -1.48
C ALA A 310 -13.87 -22.72 -0.18
N SER A 311 -14.13 -23.99 0.13
CA SER A 311 -14.66 -24.38 1.45
C SER A 311 -13.88 -23.69 2.56
N PRO A 312 -14.50 -23.28 3.68
CA PRO A 312 -13.79 -22.76 4.84
C PRO A 312 -12.63 -23.69 5.29
N ASP A 313 -12.78 -24.99 5.04
CA ASP A 313 -11.84 -26.07 5.34
C ASP A 313 -10.73 -26.24 4.28
N SER A 314 -10.92 -25.77 3.05
CA SER A 314 -9.90 -25.84 1.98
C SER A 314 -8.66 -25.00 2.34
N PRO A 315 -7.42 -25.44 2.01
CA PRO A 315 -6.22 -24.63 2.17
C PRO A 315 -6.32 -23.27 1.48
N LEU A 316 -5.67 -22.23 2.03
CA LEU A 316 -5.66 -20.88 1.46
C LEU A 316 -5.37 -20.78 -0.05
N PRO A 317 -4.33 -21.43 -0.62
CA PRO A 317 -3.99 -21.29 -2.05
C PRO A 317 -5.02 -21.88 -3.04
N ALA A 318 -6.19 -22.32 -2.58
CA ALA A 318 -7.29 -22.80 -3.43
C ALA A 318 -8.34 -21.73 -3.80
N SER A 319 -8.10 -20.45 -3.50
CA SER A 319 -9.02 -19.35 -3.85
C SER A 319 -8.52 -18.54 -5.05
N ASP A 320 -9.43 -18.18 -5.95
CA ASP A 320 -9.17 -17.30 -7.09
C ASP A 320 -8.64 -15.92 -6.67
N LEU A 321 -8.96 -15.45 -5.45
CA LEU A 321 -8.44 -14.20 -4.90
C LEU A 321 -6.92 -14.21 -4.68
N LEU A 322 -6.34 -15.41 -4.48
CA LEU A 322 -4.90 -15.64 -4.33
C LEU A 322 -4.25 -16.15 -5.62
N SER A 323 -4.95 -16.07 -6.74
CA SER A 323 -4.39 -16.31 -8.08
C SER A 323 -4.14 -14.98 -8.80
N ALA A 324 -2.94 -14.85 -9.38
CA ALA A 324 -2.63 -13.76 -10.28
C ALA A 324 -3.29 -14.01 -11.66
N PRO A 325 -4.08 -13.07 -12.19
CA PRO A 325 -4.70 -13.22 -13.50
C PRO A 325 -3.65 -13.11 -14.63
N PRO A 326 -3.95 -13.61 -15.83
CA PRO A 326 -3.17 -13.27 -17.02
C PRO A 326 -3.23 -11.76 -17.24
N LEU A 327 -2.07 -11.13 -17.42
CA LEU A 327 -2.00 -9.70 -17.71
C LEU A 327 -2.21 -9.46 -19.21
N PRO A 328 -2.86 -8.34 -19.62
CA PRO A 328 -2.79 -7.90 -21.00
C PRO A 328 -1.33 -7.60 -21.37
N THR A 329 -0.90 -8.02 -22.56
CA THR A 329 0.38 -7.59 -23.14
C THR A 329 0.20 -6.27 -23.89
N PRO A 330 1.27 -5.51 -24.13
CA PRO A 330 1.24 -4.32 -24.99
C PRO A 330 0.82 -4.61 -26.45
N GLU A 331 0.85 -5.87 -26.88
CA GLU A 331 0.37 -6.36 -28.18
C GLU A 331 -1.14 -6.67 -28.16
N SER A 332 -1.69 -7.16 -27.03
CA SER A 332 -3.11 -7.46 -26.88
C SER A 332 -3.96 -6.26 -26.46
N ASP A 333 -3.34 -5.25 -25.83
CA ASP A 333 -3.99 -4.03 -25.38
C ASP A 333 -3.33 -2.79 -26.04
N PRO A 334 -3.96 -2.20 -27.06
CA PRO A 334 -3.49 -0.96 -27.69
C PRO A 334 -3.41 0.23 -26.73
N GLU A 335 -4.16 0.21 -25.63
CA GLU A 335 -4.28 1.28 -24.64
C GLU A 335 -3.45 0.99 -23.37
N TYR A 336 -2.54 0.00 -23.41
CA TYR A 336 -1.68 -0.42 -22.29
C TYR A 336 -1.02 0.76 -21.56
N GLY A 337 -0.52 1.76 -22.29
CA GLY A 337 0.08 2.97 -21.73
C GLY A 337 -0.92 3.83 -20.96
N LEU A 338 -2.09 4.09 -21.55
CA LEU A 338 -3.20 4.79 -20.91
C LEU A 338 -3.67 4.05 -19.65
N ARG A 339 -3.92 2.73 -19.73
CA ARG A 339 -4.26 1.88 -18.58
C ARG A 339 -3.23 1.99 -17.45
N ARG A 340 -1.95 1.84 -17.77
CA ARG A 340 -0.86 1.84 -16.77
C ARG A 340 -0.67 3.24 -16.16
N GLY A 341 -0.78 4.31 -16.95
CA GLY A 341 -0.76 5.69 -16.48
C GLY A 341 -1.95 6.04 -15.59
N MET A 342 -3.15 5.55 -15.91
CA MET A 342 -4.36 5.73 -15.10
C MET A 342 -4.24 5.01 -13.75
N MET A 343 -3.80 3.74 -13.77
CA MET A 343 -3.55 2.95 -12.56
C MET A 343 -2.57 3.64 -11.61
N GLU A 344 -1.41 4.10 -12.11
CA GLU A 344 -0.42 4.80 -11.27
C GLU A 344 -0.93 6.14 -10.75
N SER A 345 -1.74 6.85 -11.54
CA SER A 345 -2.31 8.16 -11.14
C SER A 345 -3.38 7.99 -10.07
N MET A 346 -4.22 6.96 -10.16
CA MET A 346 -5.17 6.57 -9.12
C MET A 346 -4.43 6.14 -7.84
N MET A 347 -3.48 5.21 -7.93
CA MET A 347 -2.76 4.72 -6.75
C MET A 347 -2.01 5.85 -6.03
N ARG A 348 -1.44 6.81 -6.76
CA ARG A 348 -0.75 8.00 -6.22
C ARG A 348 -1.65 8.87 -5.32
N LEU A 349 -2.98 8.74 -5.38
CA LEU A 349 -3.91 9.43 -4.47
C LEU A 349 -4.02 8.78 -3.08
N ASN A 350 -3.55 7.53 -2.88
CA ASN A 350 -3.68 6.79 -1.61
C ASN A 350 -2.36 6.15 -1.12
N VAL A 351 -1.41 5.84 -2.01
CA VAL A 351 -0.18 5.09 -1.67
C VAL A 351 1.09 5.92 -1.80
N THR A 352 2.13 5.54 -1.04
CA THR A 352 3.43 6.22 -1.05
C THR A 352 4.24 5.92 -2.32
N ARG A 353 5.35 6.65 -2.53
CA ARG A 353 6.22 6.46 -3.71
C ARG A 353 6.91 5.10 -3.74
N GLU A 354 7.14 4.53 -2.57
CA GLU A 354 7.73 3.20 -2.37
C GLU A 354 6.77 2.14 -2.90
N VAL A 355 5.48 2.23 -2.57
CA VAL A 355 4.44 1.32 -3.09
C VAL A 355 4.31 1.44 -4.61
N LEU A 356 4.36 2.65 -5.18
CA LEU A 356 4.37 2.83 -6.65
C LEU A 356 5.58 2.16 -7.32
N LYS A 357 6.76 2.16 -6.67
CA LYS A 357 7.96 1.48 -7.16
C LYS A 357 7.84 -0.06 -7.09
N ASP A 358 7.14 -0.59 -6.08
CA ASP A 358 6.81 -2.01 -6.03
C ASP A 358 5.93 -2.43 -7.22
N VAL A 359 4.97 -1.57 -7.63
CA VAL A 359 4.12 -1.82 -8.81
C VAL A 359 4.95 -1.90 -10.10
N GLU A 360 5.91 -0.99 -10.30
CA GLU A 360 6.85 -1.04 -11.43
C GLU A 360 7.70 -2.32 -11.40
N THR A 361 8.12 -2.77 -10.21
CA THR A 361 8.91 -3.99 -10.02
C THR A 361 8.09 -5.26 -10.33
N VAL A 362 6.78 -5.25 -10.08
CA VAL A 362 5.87 -6.39 -10.30
C VAL A 362 5.33 -6.47 -11.74
N LEU A 363 4.92 -5.34 -12.31
CA LEU A 363 4.32 -5.25 -13.65
C LEU A 363 5.34 -4.95 -14.76
N GLY A 364 6.55 -4.54 -14.40
CA GLY A 364 7.57 -4.04 -15.31
C GLY A 364 7.38 -2.57 -15.72
N PRO A 365 8.38 -2.02 -16.44
CA PRO A 365 8.33 -0.67 -16.97
C PRO A 365 7.32 -0.54 -18.11
N VAL A 366 6.88 0.67 -18.41
CA VAL A 366 6.05 0.95 -19.59
C VAL A 366 6.92 0.80 -20.85
N PRO A 367 6.48 0.04 -21.89
CA PRO A 367 7.20 -0.03 -23.16
C PRO A 367 7.30 1.35 -23.81
N GLU A 368 8.43 1.66 -24.47
CA GLU A 368 8.70 2.98 -25.08
C GLU A 368 7.56 3.48 -25.98
N ARG A 369 7.01 2.60 -26.83
CA ARG A 369 5.87 2.93 -27.73
C ARG A 369 4.56 3.29 -27.00
N GLN A 370 4.44 2.96 -25.73
CA GLN A 370 3.30 3.23 -24.85
C GLN A 370 3.61 4.32 -23.79
N ALA A 371 4.88 4.72 -23.65
CA ALA A 371 5.33 5.66 -22.62
C ALA A 371 4.72 7.07 -22.81
N VAL A 372 4.53 7.53 -24.05
CA VAL A 372 3.93 8.84 -24.35
C VAL A 372 2.50 8.92 -23.79
N ALA A 373 1.68 7.89 -23.99
CA ALA A 373 0.33 7.82 -23.44
C ALA A 373 0.34 7.75 -21.90
N ALA A 374 1.22 6.93 -21.33
CA ALA A 374 1.34 6.80 -19.88
C ALA A 374 1.73 8.11 -19.18
N GLU A 375 2.72 8.85 -19.71
CA GLU A 375 3.15 10.12 -19.12
C GLU A 375 2.16 11.26 -19.39
N ALA A 376 1.51 11.31 -20.56
CA ALA A 376 0.43 12.27 -20.83
C ALA A 376 -0.74 12.12 -19.82
N VAL A 377 -1.15 10.89 -19.52
CA VAL A 377 -2.16 10.61 -18.50
C VAL A 377 -1.68 11.01 -17.10
N LYS A 378 -0.43 10.69 -16.73
CA LYS A 378 0.16 11.11 -15.43
C LYS A 378 0.27 12.62 -15.28
N GLU A 379 0.44 13.38 -16.36
CA GLU A 379 0.47 14.84 -16.33
C GLU A 379 -0.95 15.42 -16.14
N VAL A 380 -1.92 14.92 -16.91
CA VAL A 380 -3.33 15.34 -16.81
C VAL A 380 -3.93 14.97 -15.45
N TYR A 381 -3.86 13.70 -15.05
CA TYR A 381 -4.38 13.19 -13.77
C TYR A 381 -3.47 13.51 -12.57
N GLY A 382 -2.25 14.00 -12.81
CA GLY A 382 -1.42 14.64 -11.80
C GLY A 382 -1.86 16.06 -11.45
N SER A 383 -2.70 16.70 -12.28
CA SER A 383 -3.13 18.09 -12.06
C SER A 383 -4.21 18.23 -10.97
N PRO A 384 -4.15 19.26 -10.11
CA PRO A 384 -5.22 19.53 -9.14
C PRO A 384 -6.57 19.81 -9.80
N ARG A 385 -6.58 20.36 -11.03
CA ARG A 385 -7.81 20.63 -11.77
C ARG A 385 -8.51 19.36 -12.25
N MET A 386 -7.77 18.29 -12.62
CA MET A 386 -8.39 16.98 -12.88
C MET A 386 -8.97 16.35 -11.60
N GLN A 387 -8.29 16.48 -10.46
CA GLN A 387 -8.85 16.01 -9.18
C GLN A 387 -10.18 16.72 -8.88
N LEU A 388 -10.26 18.05 -9.01
CA LEU A 388 -11.50 18.81 -8.85
C LEU A 388 -12.57 18.43 -9.90
N ALA A 389 -12.18 18.23 -11.16
CA ALA A 389 -13.08 17.79 -12.23
C ALA A 389 -13.69 16.39 -11.96
N SER A 390 -13.00 15.56 -11.17
CA SER A 390 -13.44 14.21 -10.81
C SER A 390 -14.48 14.16 -9.68
N LEU A 391 -14.79 15.29 -9.02
CA LEU A 391 -15.64 15.31 -7.83
C LEU A 391 -17.16 15.40 -8.14
N PRO A 392 -18.02 14.91 -7.22
CA PRO A 392 -19.45 15.23 -7.19
C PRO A 392 -19.70 16.73 -6.97
N LYS A 393 -20.82 17.24 -7.47
CA LYS A 393 -21.17 18.66 -7.39
C LYS A 393 -21.28 19.14 -5.94
N GLU A 394 -21.91 18.32 -5.11
CA GLU A 394 -22.23 18.57 -3.70
C GLU A 394 -20.99 18.61 -2.79
N LEU A 395 -19.83 18.21 -3.33
CA LEU A 395 -18.51 18.34 -2.69
C LEU A 395 -17.75 19.53 -3.29
N LEU A 396 -17.79 19.71 -4.62
CA LEU A 396 -17.16 20.85 -5.30
C LEU A 396 -17.72 22.19 -4.82
N ASP A 397 -19.05 22.30 -4.69
CA ASP A 397 -19.76 23.48 -4.19
C ASP A 397 -19.40 23.84 -2.73
N LYS A 398 -18.77 22.91 -1.98
CA LYS A 398 -18.26 23.14 -0.61
C LYS A 398 -16.78 23.49 -0.56
N LEU A 399 -16.01 23.05 -1.56
CA LEU A 399 -14.58 23.37 -1.69
C LEU A 399 -14.38 24.77 -2.27
N ILE A 400 -15.19 25.14 -3.27
CA ILE A 400 -14.96 26.31 -4.12
C ILE A 400 -15.82 27.49 -3.64
N VAL A 401 -15.33 28.18 -2.61
CA VAL A 401 -15.98 29.35 -2.02
C VAL A 401 -15.55 30.66 -2.69
N GLY A 402 -16.42 31.66 -2.69
CA GLY A 402 -16.09 33.05 -3.10
C GLY A 402 -16.15 33.35 -4.60
N LEU A 403 -16.67 32.44 -5.44
CA LEU A 403 -16.90 32.72 -6.86
C LEU A 403 -17.91 33.84 -7.12
N PRO A 404 -17.85 34.52 -8.29
CA PRO A 404 -18.89 35.43 -8.73
C PRO A 404 -20.27 34.75 -8.78
N ARG A 405 -21.33 35.52 -8.46
CA ARG A 405 -22.71 35.02 -8.52
C ARG A 405 -23.07 34.55 -9.93
N GLY A 406 -23.45 33.28 -10.06
CA GLY A 406 -23.84 32.67 -11.33
C GLY A 406 -22.72 31.88 -12.03
N THR A 407 -21.50 31.85 -11.50
CA THR A 407 -20.44 30.96 -12.01
C THR A 407 -20.67 29.53 -11.53
N ASP A 408 -20.89 28.58 -12.45
CA ASP A 408 -20.82 27.15 -12.13
C ASP A 408 -19.39 26.64 -12.34
N PHE A 409 -18.75 26.16 -11.28
CA PHE A 409 -17.37 25.65 -11.37
C PHE A 409 -17.28 24.29 -12.06
N GLN A 410 -18.39 23.55 -12.24
CA GLN A 410 -18.38 22.36 -13.08
C GLN A 410 -18.29 22.71 -14.57
N GLU A 411 -18.93 23.79 -15.01
CA GLU A 411 -18.82 24.30 -16.39
C GLU A 411 -17.38 24.75 -16.67
N ALA A 412 -16.75 25.46 -15.73
CA ALA A 412 -15.34 25.85 -15.80
C ALA A 412 -14.35 24.66 -15.82
N LEU A 413 -14.81 23.46 -15.45
CA LEU A 413 -14.05 22.20 -15.51
C LEU A 413 -14.52 21.27 -16.63
N GLN A 414 -15.49 21.68 -17.47
CA GLN A 414 -16.15 20.76 -18.40
C GLN A 414 -15.19 20.12 -19.39
N THR A 415 -14.23 20.86 -19.96
CA THR A 415 -13.20 20.32 -20.86
C THR A 415 -12.36 19.21 -20.21
N LEU A 416 -12.09 19.31 -18.90
CA LEU A 416 -11.42 18.28 -18.12
C LEU A 416 -12.33 17.10 -17.77
N ARG A 417 -13.65 17.30 -17.76
CA ARG A 417 -14.65 16.24 -17.57
C ARG A 417 -14.91 15.48 -18.87
N ASP A 418 -14.93 16.16 -20.01
CA ASP A 418 -15.20 15.57 -21.33
C ASP A 418 -14.12 14.56 -21.76
N ILE A 419 -12.87 14.74 -21.33
CA ILE A 419 -11.80 13.77 -21.62
C ILE A 419 -11.82 12.51 -20.74
N ARG A 420 -12.67 12.45 -19.70
CA ARG A 420 -12.63 11.34 -18.72
C ARG A 420 -13.26 10.05 -19.26
N PRO A 421 -12.61 8.88 -19.13
CA PRO A 421 -13.16 7.60 -19.58
C PRO A 421 -14.52 7.25 -18.99
N MET A 422 -14.80 7.59 -17.72
CA MET A 422 -16.13 7.37 -17.12
C MET A 422 -17.23 8.30 -17.67
N ASN A 423 -16.87 9.27 -18.51
CA ASN A 423 -17.79 10.12 -19.27
C ASN A 423 -17.74 9.80 -20.79
N GLY A 424 -17.01 8.76 -21.20
CA GLY A 424 -16.80 8.38 -22.62
C GLY A 424 -15.62 9.06 -23.32
N GLY A 425 -14.76 9.77 -22.59
CA GLY A 425 -13.59 10.46 -23.13
C GLY A 425 -12.31 9.61 -23.23
N PRO A 426 -11.30 10.05 -24.01
CA PRO A 426 -10.08 9.28 -24.32
C PRO A 426 -9.02 9.18 -23.20
N GLY A 427 -9.28 9.68 -21.99
CA GLY A 427 -8.30 9.76 -20.89
C GLY A 427 -7.27 10.87 -21.04
N TYR A 428 -6.83 11.20 -22.25
CA TYR A 428 -5.96 12.34 -22.53
C TYR A 428 -6.11 12.83 -23.99
N SER A 429 -5.58 14.01 -24.27
CA SER A 429 -5.28 14.49 -25.62
C SER A 429 -4.07 15.41 -25.58
N GLU A 430 -3.42 15.66 -26.71
CA GLU A 430 -2.30 16.61 -26.78
C GLU A 430 -2.75 18.03 -26.40
N ASP A 431 -3.93 18.45 -26.87
CA ASP A 431 -4.55 19.73 -26.48
C ASP A 431 -4.79 19.83 -24.98
N MET A 432 -5.23 18.74 -24.33
CA MET A 432 -5.45 18.70 -22.88
C MET A 432 -4.14 18.77 -22.09
N VAL A 433 -3.09 18.09 -22.56
CA VAL A 433 -1.74 18.21 -21.98
C VAL A 433 -1.23 19.65 -22.11
N MET A 434 -1.41 20.28 -23.27
CA MET A 434 -1.00 21.67 -23.50
C MET A 434 -1.84 22.67 -22.70
N TYR A 435 -3.14 22.41 -22.50
CA TYR A 435 -4.01 23.18 -21.62
C TYR A 435 -3.57 23.08 -20.16
N VAL A 436 -3.37 21.87 -19.63
CA VAL A 436 -2.86 21.63 -18.26
C VAL A 436 -1.49 22.29 -18.06
N ARG A 437 -0.61 22.30 -19.07
CA ARG A 437 0.66 23.04 -19.04
C ARG A 437 0.44 24.56 -18.98
N GLY A 438 -0.36 25.13 -19.88
CA GLY A 438 -0.67 26.57 -19.92
C GLY A 438 -1.18 27.11 -18.58
N LEU A 439 -2.09 26.35 -17.96
CA LEU A 439 -2.70 26.63 -16.66
C LEU A 439 -1.74 26.61 -15.45
N ASN A 440 -0.46 26.26 -15.64
CA ASN A 440 0.60 26.37 -14.65
C ASN A 440 1.50 27.60 -14.87
N PHE A 441 1.35 28.33 -15.98
CA PHE A 441 2.09 29.57 -16.29
C PHE A 441 1.27 30.84 -15.96
N GLU A 442 -0.05 30.75 -15.79
CA GLU A 442 -0.94 31.85 -15.40
C GLU A 442 -0.85 32.19 -13.89
N LEU A 443 0.38 32.40 -13.39
CA LEU A 443 0.70 32.77 -12.00
C LEU A 443 1.76 33.90 -11.95
N GLU A 444 1.58 34.94 -12.78
CA GLU A 444 2.28 36.23 -12.73
C GLU A 444 1.31 37.39 -12.45
#